data_AF-A0A8B8CX55-F1
#
_entry.id   AF-A0A8B8CX55-F1
#
_cell.length_a   1.000
_cell.length_b   1.000
_cell.length_c   1.000
_cell.angle_alpha   90.00
_cell.angle_beta   90.00
_cell.angle_gamma   90.00
#
_symmetry.space_group_name_H-M   'P 1'
#
loop_
_entity.id
_entity.type
_entity.pdbx_description
1 polymer ?
#
loop_
_entity_poly.entity_id
_entity_poly.type
_entity_poly.pdbx_seq_one_letter_code
_entity_poly.pdbx_strand_id
1 'polypeptide(L)'
;MAGVLVWEKRLLFGSTAATLLAFLFQIVAVGTTSWIHIEFRTTLVQNTSGTDQFLTGYSGGLWRSCEEGYTLDGQGQKVDFEECKSHKFFPEDQELKKDKKTDIQVVDYVRTGSAFAIISLLIMMLGHIFAFTRSGDHGISSSD
;
A
#
# COMPACT_ATOMS: atom_id res chain seq x y z
N MET A 1 29.51 35.91 -11.18
CA MET A 1 28.70 35.03 -12.05
C MET A 1 28.96 33.54 -11.81
N ALA A 2 30.21 33.09 -11.59
CA ALA A 2 30.50 31.67 -11.31
C ALA A 2 29.85 31.11 -10.02
N GLY A 3 29.72 31.91 -8.95
CA GLY A 3 29.09 31.45 -7.70
C GLY A 3 27.60 31.12 -7.82
N VAL A 4 26.87 31.82 -8.69
CA VAL A 4 25.44 31.56 -8.95
C VAL A 4 25.25 30.23 -9.68
N LEU A 5 26.11 29.94 -10.67
CA LEU A 5 26.12 28.68 -11.43
C LEU A 5 26.42 27.46 -10.56
N VAL A 6 27.31 27.59 -9.56
CA VAL A 6 27.63 26.48 -8.63
C VAL A 6 26.47 26.22 -7.66
N TRP A 7 25.79 27.27 -7.21
CA TRP A 7 24.63 27.16 -6.31
C TRP A 7 23.44 26.50 -7.00
N GLU A 8 23.17 26.89 -8.24
CA GLU A 8 22.11 26.30 -9.07
C GLU A 8 22.31 24.80 -9.30
N LYS A 9 23.53 24.37 -9.62
CA LYS A 9 23.87 22.95 -9.80
C LYS A 9 23.68 22.13 -8.52
N ARG A 10 24.01 22.69 -7.36
CA ARG A 10 23.80 22.04 -6.06
C ARG A 10 22.31 21.91 -5.71
N LEU A 11 21.52 22.93 -5.99
CA LEU A 11 20.06 22.90 -5.82
C LEU A 11 19.41 21.85 -6.72
N LEU A 12 19.84 21.78 -7.98
CA LEU A 12 19.32 20.80 -8.95
C LEU A 12 19.63 19.36 -8.53
N PHE A 13 20.86 19.12 -8.09
CA PHE A 13 21.28 17.80 -7.59
C PHE A 13 20.53 17.41 -6.31
N GLY A 14 20.38 18.35 -5.38
CA GLY A 14 19.64 18.13 -4.14
C GLY A 14 18.17 17.80 -4.39
N SER A 15 17.50 18.52 -5.29
CA SER A 15 16.11 18.26 -5.66
C SER A 15 15.93 16.90 -6.35
N THR A 16 16.86 16.52 -7.23
CA THR A 16 16.84 15.22 -7.91
C THR A 16 17.05 14.06 -6.93
N ALA A 17 17.99 14.19 -5.99
CA ALA A 17 18.21 13.19 -4.96
C ALA A 17 17.01 13.05 -4.02
N ALA A 18 16.40 14.16 -3.62
CA ALA A 18 15.21 14.17 -2.75
C ALA A 18 14.00 13.51 -3.41
N THR A 19 13.77 13.77 -4.70
CA THR A 19 12.66 13.16 -5.46
C THR A 19 12.86 11.67 -5.67
N LEU A 20 14.09 11.21 -5.94
CA LEU A 20 14.42 9.79 -6.00
C LEU A 20 14.18 9.07 -4.67
N LEU A 21 14.60 9.68 -3.55
CA LEU A 21 14.32 9.13 -2.22
C LEU A 21 12.81 9.06 -1.95
N ALA A 22 12.07 10.11 -2.28
CA ALA A 22 10.62 10.13 -2.13
C ALA A 22 9.93 9.03 -2.96
N PHE A 23 10.41 8.80 -4.18
CA PHE A 23 9.90 7.73 -5.04
C PHE A 23 10.14 6.33 -4.43
N LEU A 24 11.32 6.08 -3.86
CA LEU A 24 11.61 4.84 -3.14
C LEU A 24 10.69 4.64 -1.92
N PHE A 25 10.48 5.71 -1.13
CA PHE A 25 9.54 5.67 -0.02
C PHE A 25 8.11 5.38 -0.48
N GLN A 26 7.70 5.94 -1.62
CA GLN A 26 6.37 5.70 -2.17
C GLN A 26 6.20 4.24 -2.62
N ILE A 27 7.21 3.62 -3.23
CA ILE A 27 7.18 2.19 -3.57
C ILE A 27 7.01 1.34 -2.30
N VAL A 28 7.80 1.61 -1.25
CA VAL A 28 7.71 0.89 0.03
C VAL A 28 6.33 1.08 0.67
N ALA A 29 5.80 2.31 0.65
CA ALA A 29 4.47 2.59 1.16
C ALA A 29 3.40 1.78 0.41
N VAL A 30 3.42 1.77 -0.92
CA VAL A 30 2.48 0.98 -1.72
C VAL A 30 2.61 -0.52 -1.49
N GLY A 31 3.81 -1.01 -1.17
CA GLY A 31 4.06 -2.43 -0.90
C GLY A 31 3.70 -2.90 0.52
N THR A 32 3.66 -1.99 1.51
CA THR A 32 3.44 -2.39 2.91
C THR A 32 1.98 -2.70 3.22
N THR A 33 1.76 -3.65 4.12
CA THR A 33 0.43 -4.12 4.55
C THR A 33 0.00 -3.58 5.92
N SER A 34 0.75 -2.62 6.47
CA SER A 34 0.58 -2.13 7.84
C SER A 34 0.03 -0.70 7.91
N TRP A 35 -0.80 -0.29 6.94
CA TRP A 35 -1.33 1.09 6.89
C TRP A 35 -2.32 1.34 8.01
N ILE A 36 -3.11 0.32 8.33
CA ILE A 36 -4.20 0.38 9.30
C ILE A 36 -4.04 -0.82 10.22
N HIS A 37 -3.91 -0.56 11.52
CA HIS A 37 -3.99 -1.58 12.55
C HIS A 37 -5.14 -1.25 13.48
N ILE A 38 -6.11 -2.16 13.56
CA ILE A 38 -7.31 -2.02 14.38
C ILE A 38 -7.31 -3.19 15.35
N GLU A 39 -7.14 -2.88 16.64
CA GLU A 39 -7.30 -3.85 17.71
C GLU A 39 -8.72 -3.75 18.28
N PHE A 40 -9.40 -4.88 18.39
CA PHE A 40 -10.73 -4.94 19.00
C PHE A 40 -10.60 -5.28 20.48
N ARG A 41 -11.08 -4.36 21.35
CA ARG A 41 -11.15 -4.61 22.80
C ARG A 41 -12.12 -5.72 23.19
N THR A 42 -13.06 -6.02 22.30
CA THR A 42 -14.10 -7.05 22.46
C THR A 42 -13.96 -8.05 21.32
N THR A 43 -13.87 -9.34 21.65
CA THR A 43 -13.74 -10.39 20.65
C THR A 43 -15.07 -10.55 19.90
N LEU A 44 -15.00 -10.39 18.58
CA LEU A 44 -16.15 -10.65 17.73
C LEU A 44 -16.20 -12.15 17.44
N VAL A 45 -17.32 -12.80 17.80
CA VAL A 45 -17.55 -14.22 17.51
C VAL A 45 -18.09 -14.34 16.10
N GLN A 46 -17.34 -15.01 15.23
CA GLN A 46 -17.79 -15.39 13.90
C GLN A 46 -18.04 -16.89 13.88
N ASN A 47 -19.31 -17.28 13.70
CA ASN A 47 -19.69 -18.68 13.63
C ASN A 47 -19.55 -19.17 12.19
N THR A 48 -18.34 -19.56 11.81
CA THR A 48 -18.05 -20.10 10.49
C THR A 48 -18.19 -21.62 10.55
N SER A 49 -19.35 -22.14 10.15
CA SER A 49 -19.58 -23.58 9.93
C SER A 49 -19.33 -24.52 11.13
N GLY A 50 -19.52 -24.03 12.37
CA GLY A 50 -19.48 -24.87 13.58
C GLY A 50 -18.25 -24.72 14.47
N THR A 51 -17.33 -23.80 14.17
CA THR A 51 -16.22 -23.42 15.06
C THR A 51 -16.33 -21.95 15.42
N ASP A 52 -16.31 -21.64 16.72
CA ASP A 52 -16.35 -20.26 17.21
C ASP A 52 -14.98 -19.60 17.00
N GLN A 53 -14.87 -18.75 15.97
CA GLN A 53 -13.68 -17.94 15.72
C GLN A 53 -13.82 -16.59 16.41
N PHE A 54 -12.79 -16.15 17.11
CA PHE A 54 -12.74 -14.87 17.80
C PHE A 54 -11.74 -13.95 17.11
N LEU A 55 -12.21 -12.84 16.54
CA LEU A 55 -11.30 -11.84 15.95
C LEU A 55 -10.78 -10.87 17.02
N THR A 56 -9.47 -10.67 17.07
CA THR A 56 -8.79 -9.77 18.01
C THR A 56 -8.20 -8.55 17.33
N GLY A 57 -7.83 -8.68 16.05
CA GLY A 57 -7.16 -7.61 15.33
C GLY A 57 -7.40 -7.67 13.83
N TYR A 58 -7.15 -6.53 13.19
CA TYR A 58 -7.17 -6.38 11.75
C TYR A 58 -6.00 -5.50 11.32
N SER A 59 -5.24 -6.00 10.35
CA SER A 59 -4.09 -5.33 9.76
C SER A 59 -4.32 -5.18 8.26
N GLY A 60 -4.47 -3.95 7.79
CA GLY A 60 -4.87 -3.63 6.41
C GLY A 60 -3.79 -2.91 5.61
N GLY A 61 -3.53 -3.41 4.41
CA GLY A 61 -2.74 -2.77 3.37
C GLY A 61 -3.54 -2.36 2.14
N LEU A 62 -2.85 -1.84 1.13
CA LEU A 62 -3.47 -1.48 -0.16
C LEU A 62 -3.90 -2.71 -0.98
N TRP A 63 -3.16 -3.81 -0.87
CA TRP A 63 -3.34 -5.01 -1.71
C TRP A 63 -3.90 -6.22 -0.95
N ARG A 64 -3.62 -6.29 0.35
CA ARG A 64 -3.93 -7.43 1.21
C ARG A 64 -4.37 -6.93 2.57
N SER A 65 -5.25 -7.69 3.18
CA SER A 65 -5.67 -7.52 4.56
C SER A 65 -5.46 -8.81 5.30
N CYS A 66 -4.98 -8.70 6.54
CA CYS A 66 -4.77 -9.81 7.43
C CYS A 66 -5.69 -9.63 8.64
N GLU A 67 -6.43 -10.69 8.94
CA GLU A 67 -7.27 -10.79 10.12
C GLU A 67 -6.54 -11.64 11.15
N GLU A 68 -6.50 -11.14 12.38
CA GLU A 68 -5.84 -11.79 13.51
C GLU A 68 -6.91 -12.20 14.52
N GLY A 69 -6.83 -13.43 15.00
CA GLY A 69 -7.80 -13.97 15.93
C GLY A 69 -7.33 -15.24 16.60
N TYR A 70 -8.22 -15.85 17.36
CA TYR A 70 -8.01 -17.18 17.94
C TYR A 70 -9.26 -18.03 17.82
N THR A 71 -9.07 -19.35 17.74
CA THR A 71 -10.12 -20.35 17.85
C THR A 71 -9.97 -21.12 19.15
N LEU A 72 -11.08 -21.68 19.65
CA LEU A 72 -11.04 -22.64 20.75
C LEU A 72 -11.00 -24.05 20.17
N ASP A 73 -10.00 -24.83 20.54
CA ASP A 73 -9.95 -26.25 20.21
C ASP A 73 -10.96 -27.04 21.07
N GLY A 74 -11.24 -28.30 20.74
CA GLY A 74 -12.14 -29.18 21.50
C GLY A 74 -11.74 -29.40 22.98
N GLN A 75 -10.52 -29.02 23.34
CA GLN A 75 -9.99 -29.02 24.71
C GLN A 75 -10.10 -27.65 25.42
N GLY A 76 -10.66 -26.63 24.77
CA GLY A 76 -10.80 -25.26 25.31
C GLY A 76 -9.52 -24.43 25.27
N GLN A 77 -8.48 -24.88 24.55
CA GLN A 77 -7.24 -24.12 24.37
C GLN A 77 -7.39 -23.08 23.26
N LYS A 78 -6.82 -21.89 23.48
CA LYS A 78 -6.76 -20.82 22.47
C LYS A 78 -5.67 -21.14 21.44
N VAL A 79 -6.05 -21.18 20.17
CA VAL A 79 -5.15 -21.35 19.04
C VAL A 79 -5.24 -20.09 18.20
N ASP A 80 -4.18 -19.30 18.19
CA ASP A 80 -4.12 -18.07 17.40
C ASP A 80 -4.03 -18.40 15.91
N PHE A 81 -4.71 -17.63 15.08
CA PHE A 81 -4.64 -17.70 13.64
C PHE A 81 -4.48 -16.31 13.04
N GLU A 82 -3.72 -16.26 11.95
CA GLU A 82 -3.58 -15.09 11.10
C GLU A 82 -4.00 -15.50 9.69
N GLU A 83 -5.07 -14.90 9.18
CA GLU A 83 -5.56 -15.18 7.83
C GLU A 83 -5.41 -13.93 6.96
N CYS A 84 -4.51 -14.00 5.99
CA CYS A 84 -4.29 -12.93 5.01
C CYS A 84 -5.08 -13.19 3.72
N LYS A 85 -6.02 -12.30 3.40
CA LYS A 85 -6.80 -12.32 2.17
C LYS A 85 -6.44 -11.14 1.27
N SER A 86 -6.24 -11.42 -0.03
CA SER A 86 -6.01 -10.37 -1.03
C SER A 86 -7.32 -9.65 -1.36
N HIS A 87 -7.28 -8.33 -1.50
CA HIS A 87 -8.45 -7.53 -1.83
C HIS A 87 -8.99 -7.88 -3.22
N LYS A 88 -10.24 -8.35 -3.29
CA LYS A 88 -10.94 -8.54 -4.56
C LYS A 88 -11.54 -7.19 -4.98
N PHE A 89 -10.88 -6.49 -5.90
CA PHE A 89 -11.37 -5.21 -6.45
C PHE A 89 -12.65 -5.35 -7.29
N PHE A 90 -12.98 -6.59 -7.69
CA PHE A 90 -14.16 -6.96 -8.47
C PHE A 90 -14.85 -8.17 -7.81
N PRO A 91 -15.59 -7.95 -6.71
CA PRO A 91 -16.38 -9.01 -6.09
C PRO A 91 -17.56 -9.41 -6.99
N GLU A 92 -17.88 -10.71 -7.01
CA GLU A 92 -19.02 -11.26 -7.74
C GLU A 92 -20.32 -11.08 -6.92
N ASP A 93 -21.45 -10.78 -7.58
CA ASP A 93 -22.71 -10.37 -6.93
C ASP A 93 -23.27 -11.37 -5.90
N GLN A 94 -22.88 -12.64 -5.98
CA GLN A 94 -23.29 -13.69 -5.03
C GLN A 94 -22.59 -13.57 -3.67
N GLU A 95 -21.38 -13.02 -3.61
CA GLU A 95 -20.61 -12.86 -2.38
C GLU A 95 -21.02 -11.59 -1.61
N LEU A 96 -21.49 -10.55 -2.31
CA LEU A 96 -22.00 -9.31 -1.69
C LEU A 96 -23.28 -9.51 -0.89
N LYS A 97 -24.10 -10.51 -1.23
CA LYS A 97 -25.36 -10.77 -0.52
C LYS A 97 -25.16 -11.54 0.78
N LYS A 98 -24.01 -12.19 0.96
CA LYS A 98 -23.75 -13.09 2.09
C LYS A 98 -23.13 -12.36 3.28
N ASP A 99 -22.33 -11.32 3.02
CA ASP A 99 -21.71 -10.49 4.06
C ASP A 99 -22.23 -9.05 4.03
N LYS A 100 -23.24 -8.76 4.85
CA LYS A 100 -23.77 -7.40 5.10
C LYS A 100 -22.72 -6.44 5.71
N LYS A 101 -21.52 -6.93 6.01
CA LYS A 101 -20.42 -6.20 6.67
C LYS A 101 -19.44 -5.56 5.68
N THR A 102 -19.39 -6.03 4.43
CA THR A 102 -18.55 -5.44 3.37
C THR A 102 -19.37 -4.38 2.65
N ASP A 103 -19.40 -3.18 3.19
CA ASP A 103 -20.08 -2.04 2.57
C ASP A 103 -19.43 -1.75 1.21
N ILE A 104 -20.26 -1.57 0.17
CA ILE A 104 -19.81 -1.20 -1.19
C ILE A 104 -18.92 0.04 -1.16
N GLN A 105 -19.14 0.92 -0.17
CA GLN A 105 -18.36 2.13 0.04
C GLN A 105 -16.89 1.85 0.37
N VAL A 106 -16.61 0.80 1.18
CA VAL A 106 -15.24 0.43 1.55
C VAL A 106 -14.51 -0.14 0.33
N VAL A 107 -15.18 -0.97 -0.46
CA VAL A 107 -14.61 -1.54 -1.69
C VAL A 107 -14.28 -0.44 -2.71
N ASP A 108 -15.21 0.49 -2.92
CA ASP A 108 -15.01 1.62 -3.84
C ASP A 108 -13.88 2.54 -3.37
N TYR A 109 -13.78 2.78 -2.05
CA TYR A 109 -12.70 3.56 -1.45
C TYR A 109 -11.33 2.91 -1.68
N VAL A 110 -11.19 1.61 -1.44
CA VAL A 110 -9.91 0.92 -1.64
C VAL A 110 -9.54 0.86 -3.12
N ARG A 111 -10.51 0.66 -4.02
CA ARG A 111 -10.29 0.69 -5.47
C ARG A 111 -9.82 2.05 -5.98
N THR A 112 -10.44 3.14 -5.51
CA THR A 112 -10.01 4.49 -5.91
C THR A 112 -8.65 4.85 -5.30
N GLY A 113 -8.43 4.47 -4.03
CA GLY A 113 -7.14 4.66 -3.35
C GLY A 113 -5.99 3.95 -4.05
N SER A 114 -6.18 2.69 -4.48
CA SER A 114 -5.16 1.95 -5.22
C SER A 114 -4.91 2.54 -6.61
N ALA A 115 -5.96 2.98 -7.31
CA ALA A 115 -5.82 3.68 -8.59
C ALA A 115 -5.00 4.97 -8.46
N PHE A 116 -5.28 5.82 -7.46
CA PHE A 116 -4.51 7.04 -7.22
C PHE A 116 -3.04 6.76 -6.92
N ALA A 117 -2.74 5.72 -6.13
CA ALA A 117 -1.38 5.32 -5.82
C ALA A 117 -0.60 4.89 -7.07
N ILE A 118 -1.22 4.07 -7.94
CA ILE A 118 -0.62 3.62 -9.21
C ILE A 118 -0.39 4.80 -10.15
N ILE A 119 -1.39 5.67 -10.34
CA ILE A 119 -1.27 6.85 -11.21
C ILE A 119 -0.14 7.76 -10.72
N SER A 120 -0.07 7.99 -9.41
CA SER A 120 1.00 8.79 -8.81
C SER A 120 2.38 8.17 -9.05
N LEU A 121 2.54 6.85 -8.89
CA LEU A 121 3.78 6.15 -9.21
C LEU A 121 4.17 6.29 -10.69
N LEU A 122 3.21 6.19 -11.60
CA LEU A 122 3.47 6.35 -13.04
C LEU A 122 3.92 7.77 -13.38
N ILE A 123 3.28 8.80 -12.80
CA ILE A 123 3.65 10.20 -13.04
C ILE A 123 5.07 10.49 -12.52
N MET A 124 5.41 10.01 -11.32
CA MET A 124 6.77 10.18 -10.78
C MET A 124 7.81 9.43 -11.61
N MET A 125 7.49 8.21 -12.05
CA MET A 125 8.36 7.42 -12.92
C MET A 125 8.61 8.13 -14.27
N LEU A 126 7.56 8.67 -14.91
CA LEU A 126 7.70 9.48 -16.13
C LEU A 126 8.56 10.74 -15.89
N GLY A 127 8.37 11.42 -14.76
CA GLY A 127 9.18 12.58 -14.37
C GLY A 127 10.67 12.24 -14.27
N HIS A 128 11.00 11.09 -13.66
CA HIS A 128 12.38 10.62 -13.58
C HIS A 128 12.95 10.18 -14.93
N ILE A 129 12.15 9.58 -15.82
CA ILE A 129 12.57 9.26 -17.19
C ILE A 129 12.96 10.53 -17.93
N PHE A 130 12.13 11.58 -17.90
CA PHE A 130 12.45 12.87 -18.53
C PHE A 130 13.67 13.54 -17.92
N ALA A 131 13.84 13.46 -16.60
CA ALA A 131 15.02 14.00 -15.93
C ALA A 131 16.29 13.26 -16.36
N PHE A 132 16.24 11.93 -16.48
CA PHE A 132 17.38 11.11 -16.85
C PHE A 132 17.74 11.26 -18.33
N THR A 133 16.77 11.26 -19.24
CA THR A 133 17.02 11.46 -20.67
C THR A 133 17.67 12.83 -20.93
N ARG A 134 17.16 13.89 -20.29
CA ARG A 134 17.76 15.23 -20.40
C ARG A 134 19.12 15.35 -19.72
N SER A 135 19.38 14.58 -18.66
CA SER A 135 20.72 14.52 -18.04
C SER A 135 21.74 13.76 -18.91
N GLY A 136 21.28 12.83 -19.75
CA GLY A 136 22.13 12.09 -20.69
C GLY A 136 22.67 12.96 -21.83
N ASP A 137 21.89 13.92 -22.32
CA ASP A 137 22.31 14.81 -23.42
C ASP A 137 23.46 15.76 -23.02
N HIS A 138 23.62 16.09 -21.73
CA HIS A 138 24.77 16.86 -21.26
C HIS A 138 26.08 16.05 -21.16
N GLY A 139 26.02 14.72 -21.30
CA GLY A 139 27.20 13.85 -21.30
C GLY A 139 27.87 13.65 -22.67
N ILE A 140 27.18 13.98 -23.76
CA ILE A 140 27.68 13.74 -25.15
C ILE A 140 28.21 15.03 -25.80
N SER A 141 27.86 16.22 -25.31
CA SER A 141 28.32 17.51 -25.87
C SER A 141 29.55 18.10 -25.17
N SER A 142 30.42 17.28 -24.57
CA SER A 142 31.72 17.70 -24.02
C SER A 142 32.87 16.78 -24.47
N SER A 143 32.75 16.23 -25.68
CA SER A 143 33.86 15.65 -26.44
C SER A 143 33.67 16.04 -27.90
N ASP A 144 33.80 17.34 -28.16
CA ASP A 144 34.37 17.94 -29.38
C ASP A 144 34.69 19.41 -29.09
#